data_AF-A0A3A0BA51-F1
#
_entry.id   AF-A0A3A0BA51-F1
#
_cell.length_a   1.000
_cell.length_b   1.000
_cell.length_c   1.000
_cell.angle_alpha   90.00
_cell.angle_beta   90.00
_cell.angle_gamma   90.00
#
_symmetry.space_group_name_H-M   'P 1'
#
loop_
_entity.id
_entity.type
_entity.pdbx_description
1 polymer ?
#
loop_
_entity_poly.entity_id
_entity_poly.type
_entity_poly.pdbx_seq_one_letter_code
_entity_poly.pdbx_strand_id
1 'polypeptide(L)'
;MLFSDLCKYFERIEATAKRLEKTEILAELLKKIEHEEVRVVINLALGQLAAPYMRRQFNLAEKMLVRAIAQSVRMGTGEVTTLFKKIGDIGRVVQELRSGRNQAGSGRTILELYERLVVIARDSGTGSQERKQSKLAELLTSSSAIEAKYIVRMVNESLRLGFSESTMLDVLSYWVSGNKDYSERLERAYQMRPDVALLGEEVIGKGIEGALTGASVVLGVPVIPALAQRLASVDEMIEKMGRVYVEPKLDGTRVQIHYSTSNLFSELDSQPADQQTMFEDEKPSIWVKTYTRNLDENTAQFPELLQIKDEIDAESVILDAEAVGYDPETKKLLPFQMTITRKRKHGVVEATKNIPLRFFVFDILYCPFRLVKRVVGLLDDRGVRLH
;
A
#
# COMPACT_ATOMS: atom_id res chain seq x y z
N MET A 1 19.35 -1.06 -15.86
CA MET A 1 18.67 -0.33 -16.96
C MET A 1 18.68 1.19 -16.69
N LEU A 2 18.73 2.02 -17.74
CA LEU A 2 18.58 3.48 -17.63
C LEU A 2 17.11 3.88 -17.44
N PHE A 3 16.86 4.95 -16.68
CA PHE A 3 15.49 5.46 -16.48
C PHE A 3 14.85 5.94 -17.78
N SER A 4 15.63 6.52 -18.68
CA SER A 4 15.17 6.95 -20.00
C SER A 4 14.63 5.78 -20.84
N ASP A 5 15.16 4.57 -20.68
CA ASP A 5 14.65 3.38 -21.35
C ASP A 5 13.34 2.91 -20.73
N LEU A 6 13.22 2.90 -19.40
CA LEU A 6 11.95 2.64 -18.72
C LEU A 6 10.85 3.60 -19.17
N CYS A 7 11.17 4.89 -19.32
CA CYS A 7 10.24 5.89 -19.83
C CYS A 7 9.72 5.57 -21.24
N LYS A 8 10.55 4.98 -22.12
CA LYS A 8 10.11 4.54 -23.46
C LYS A 8 9.13 3.37 -23.36
N TYR A 9 9.32 2.44 -22.42
CA TYR A 9 8.32 1.40 -22.15
C TYR A 9 7.00 2.00 -21.68
N PHE A 10 7.04 3.02 -20.80
CA PHE A 10 5.83 3.71 -20.37
C PHE A 10 5.10 4.40 -21.53
N GLU A 11 5.79 5.04 -22.47
CA GLU A 11 5.16 5.60 -23.69
C GLU A 11 4.48 4.51 -24.52
N ARG A 12 5.14 3.36 -24.71
CA ARG A 12 4.56 2.21 -25.45
C ARG A 12 3.29 1.70 -24.76
N ILE A 13 3.29 1.60 -23.44
CA ILE A 13 2.13 1.17 -22.65
C ILE A 13 0.99 2.19 -22.72
N GLU A 14 1.29 3.49 -22.67
CA GLU A 14 0.30 4.57 -22.81
C GLU A 14 -0.31 4.64 -24.21
N ALA A 15 0.44 4.26 -25.24
CA ALA A 15 0.00 4.29 -26.62
C ALA A 15 -1.03 3.21 -26.96
N THR A 16 -1.21 2.18 -26.12
CA THR A 16 -2.17 1.09 -26.35
C THR A 16 -3.26 1.01 -25.29
N ALA A 17 -4.49 0.77 -25.71
CA ALA A 17 -5.61 0.46 -24.82
C ALA A 17 -5.79 -1.04 -24.60
N LYS A 18 -5.10 -1.90 -25.37
CA LYS A 18 -5.31 -3.34 -25.35
C LYS A 18 -4.52 -3.98 -24.22
N ARG A 19 -5.21 -4.69 -23.33
CA ARG A 19 -4.61 -5.37 -22.17
C ARG A 19 -3.52 -6.38 -22.58
N LEU A 20 -3.74 -7.13 -23.66
CA LEU A 20 -2.77 -8.12 -24.14
C LEU A 20 -1.46 -7.47 -24.61
N GLU A 21 -1.52 -6.40 -25.41
CA GLU A 21 -0.32 -5.68 -25.84
C GLU A 21 0.43 -5.07 -24.64
N LYS A 22 -0.29 -4.56 -23.63
CA LYS A 22 0.37 -4.12 -22.37
C LYS A 22 1.06 -5.27 -21.65
N THR A 23 0.43 -6.44 -21.60
CA THR A 23 1.02 -7.64 -20.98
C THR A 23 2.31 -8.04 -21.69
N GLU A 24 2.32 -8.03 -23.03
CA GLU A 24 3.52 -8.32 -23.83
C GLU A 24 4.64 -7.31 -23.60
N ILE A 25 4.32 -6.00 -23.61
CA ILE A 25 5.31 -4.93 -23.38
C ILE A 25 5.92 -5.04 -21.97
N LEU A 26 5.09 -5.32 -20.95
CA LEU A 26 5.56 -5.50 -19.57
C LEU A 26 6.40 -6.77 -19.42
N ALA A 27 6.01 -7.87 -20.06
CA ALA A 27 6.81 -9.10 -20.05
C ALA A 27 8.15 -8.92 -20.78
N GLU A 28 8.19 -8.14 -21.87
CA GLU A 28 9.43 -7.72 -22.53
C GLU A 28 10.31 -6.89 -21.59
N LEU A 29 9.74 -5.92 -20.87
CA LEU A 29 10.45 -5.12 -19.88
C LEU A 29 11.09 -6.01 -18.79
N LEU A 30 10.35 -6.97 -18.24
CA LEU A 30 10.88 -7.90 -17.22
C LEU A 30 12.07 -8.72 -17.72
N LYS A 31 12.18 -9.00 -19.03
CA LYS A 31 13.33 -9.70 -19.62
C LYS A 31 14.58 -8.82 -19.78
N LYS A 32 14.45 -7.50 -19.63
CA LYS A 32 15.52 -6.52 -19.89
C LYS A 32 16.11 -5.89 -18.63
N ILE A 33 15.51 -6.17 -17.48
CA ILE A 33 15.93 -5.61 -16.18
C ILE A 33 16.69 -6.67 -15.39
N GLU A 34 17.63 -6.21 -14.56
CA GLU A 34 18.36 -7.10 -13.65
C GLU A 34 17.50 -7.47 -12.43
N HIS A 35 17.83 -8.57 -11.75
CA HIS A 35 17.09 -9.06 -10.58
C HIS A 35 16.89 -7.97 -9.51
N GLU A 36 17.93 -7.21 -9.20
CA GLU A 36 17.93 -6.11 -8.21
C GLU A 36 17.00 -4.95 -8.61
N GLU A 37 16.67 -4.82 -9.91
CA GLU A 37 15.81 -3.77 -10.43
C GLU A 37 14.33 -4.16 -10.42
N VAL A 38 14.01 -5.46 -10.38
CA VAL A 38 12.64 -5.99 -10.53
C VAL A 38 11.66 -5.30 -9.59
N ARG A 39 11.99 -5.27 -8.29
CA ARG A 39 11.09 -4.71 -7.28
C ARG A 39 10.87 -3.21 -7.49
N VAL A 40 11.92 -2.48 -7.88
CA VAL A 40 11.82 -1.04 -8.16
C VAL A 40 10.98 -0.79 -9.41
N VAL A 41 11.25 -1.52 -10.49
CA VAL A 41 10.58 -1.34 -11.77
C VAL A 41 9.09 -1.66 -11.68
N ILE A 42 8.71 -2.77 -11.03
CA ILE A 42 7.30 -3.14 -10.85
C ILE A 42 6.56 -2.07 -10.04
N ASN A 43 7.13 -1.63 -8.90
CA ASN A 43 6.52 -0.58 -8.08
C ASN A 43 6.36 0.72 -8.87
N LEU A 44 7.42 1.18 -9.55
CA LEU A 44 7.36 2.41 -10.36
C LEU A 44 6.34 2.30 -11.49
N ALA A 45 6.24 1.15 -12.17
CA ALA A 45 5.26 0.93 -13.23
C ALA A 45 3.81 0.94 -12.70
N LEU A 46 3.60 0.53 -11.45
CA LEU A 46 2.31 0.64 -10.75
C LEU A 46 2.06 2.04 -10.17
N GLY A 47 3.00 2.98 -10.33
CA GLY A 47 2.89 4.33 -9.77
C GLY A 47 3.14 4.40 -8.26
N GLN A 48 3.85 3.42 -7.71
CA GLN A 48 4.12 3.26 -6.28
C GLN A 48 5.63 3.30 -6.00
N LEU A 49 6.02 3.67 -4.78
CA LEU A 49 7.42 3.55 -4.31
C LEU A 49 7.67 2.29 -3.48
N ALA A 50 6.61 1.65 -2.99
CA ALA A 50 6.66 0.46 -2.16
C ALA A 50 5.27 -0.18 -2.17
N ALA A 51 5.17 -1.39 -1.60
CA ALA A 51 3.89 -2.06 -1.41
C ALA A 51 2.85 -1.15 -0.70
N PRO A 52 1.55 -1.34 -0.97
CA PRO A 52 0.48 -0.46 -0.47
C PRO A 52 0.54 -0.20 1.04
N TYR A 53 0.85 -1.24 1.82
CA TYR A 53 0.86 -1.20 3.28
C TYR A 53 2.10 -0.55 3.91
N MET A 54 3.15 -0.29 3.14
CA MET A 54 4.37 0.40 3.61
C MET A 54 4.29 1.93 3.43
N ARG A 55 3.23 2.42 2.77
CA ARG A 55 2.87 3.82 2.52
C ARG A 55 4.04 4.82 2.55
N ARG A 56 4.76 4.95 1.43
CA ARG A 56 5.74 6.03 1.19
C ARG A 56 5.12 7.11 0.33
N GLN A 57 4.57 8.16 0.95
CA GLN A 57 3.95 9.26 0.24
C GLN A 57 4.89 10.46 0.11
N PHE A 58 4.85 11.11 -1.05
CA PHE A 58 5.60 12.35 -1.25
C PHE A 58 5.00 13.52 -0.45
N ASN A 59 3.69 13.51 -0.23
CA ASN A 59 2.94 14.58 0.46
C ASN A 59 3.20 15.98 -0.14
N LEU A 60 3.36 16.04 -1.46
CA LEU A 60 3.57 17.28 -2.21
C LEU A 60 2.26 17.73 -2.83
N ALA A 61 1.75 18.87 -2.38
CA ALA A 61 0.57 19.47 -3.00
C ALA A 61 0.86 19.99 -4.41
N GLU A 62 -0.16 20.07 -5.27
CA GLU A 62 -0.01 20.55 -6.66
C GLU A 62 0.70 21.91 -6.76
N LYS A 63 0.39 22.85 -5.85
CA LYS A 63 1.06 24.17 -5.80
C LYS A 63 2.58 24.07 -5.60
N MET A 64 3.04 23.01 -4.94
CA MET A 64 4.47 22.76 -4.74
C MET A 64 5.11 22.14 -5.97
N LEU A 65 4.40 21.24 -6.65
CA LEU A 65 4.85 20.69 -7.94
C LEU A 65 5.00 21.81 -8.97
N VAL A 66 4.03 22.71 -9.05
CA VAL A 66 4.09 23.90 -9.91
C VAL A 66 5.32 24.75 -9.59
N ARG A 67 5.62 24.98 -8.30
CA ARG A 67 6.83 25.71 -7.87
C ARG A 67 8.11 24.98 -8.26
N ALA A 68 8.19 23.68 -8.04
CA ALA A 68 9.36 22.87 -8.40
C ALA A 68 9.60 22.86 -9.93
N ILE A 69 8.55 22.71 -10.72
CA ILE A 69 8.62 22.77 -12.19
C ILE A 69 9.08 24.15 -12.63
N ALA A 70 8.43 25.22 -12.17
CA ALA A 70 8.76 26.61 -12.49
C ALA A 70 10.24 26.92 -12.19
N GLN A 71 10.75 26.47 -11.03
CA GLN A 71 12.15 26.57 -10.67
C GLN A 71 13.07 25.79 -11.65
N SER A 72 12.71 24.54 -11.98
CA SER A 72 13.52 23.70 -12.88
C SER A 72 13.62 24.24 -14.32
N VAL A 73 12.60 24.98 -14.77
CA VAL A 73 12.58 25.62 -16.10
C VAL A 73 12.87 27.12 -16.04
N ARG A 74 13.14 27.69 -14.86
CA ARG A 74 13.38 29.14 -14.68
C ARG A 74 12.27 30.02 -15.27
N MET A 75 11.01 29.72 -14.96
CA MET A 75 9.82 30.47 -15.40
C MET A 75 8.95 30.90 -14.20
N GLY A 76 7.97 31.77 -14.45
CA GLY A 76 6.99 32.14 -13.43
C GLY A 76 6.01 30.98 -13.14
N THR A 77 5.59 30.84 -11.88
CA THR A 77 4.58 29.83 -11.47
C THR A 77 3.23 30.05 -12.14
N GLY A 78 2.89 31.30 -12.48
CA GLY A 78 1.65 31.65 -13.19
C GLY A 78 1.57 31.06 -14.59
N GLU A 79 2.68 31.03 -15.32
CA GLU A 79 2.76 30.42 -16.66
C GLU A 79 2.55 28.90 -16.58
N VAL A 80 3.26 28.24 -15.66
CA VAL A 80 3.11 26.79 -15.41
C VAL A 80 1.68 26.45 -15.00
N THR A 81 1.06 27.25 -14.13
CA THR A 81 -0.33 27.07 -13.69
C THR A 81 -1.30 27.21 -14.86
N THR A 82 -1.08 28.19 -15.75
CA THR A 82 -1.93 28.42 -16.93
C THR A 82 -1.85 27.24 -17.89
N LEU A 83 -0.63 26.74 -18.15
CA LEU A 83 -0.43 25.57 -18.99
C LEU A 83 -1.03 24.30 -18.36
N PHE A 84 -0.91 24.15 -17.05
CA PHE A 84 -1.51 23.02 -16.33
C PHE A 84 -3.04 23.02 -16.42
N LYS A 85 -3.70 24.17 -16.28
CA LYS A 85 -5.15 24.29 -16.48
C LYS A 85 -5.59 23.91 -17.90
N LYS A 86 -4.75 24.17 -18.91
CA LYS A 86 -5.03 23.85 -20.32
C LYS A 86 -4.84 22.36 -20.62
N ILE A 87 -3.75 21.76 -20.12
CA ILE A 87 -3.36 20.38 -20.45
C ILE A 87 -4.04 19.35 -19.54
N GLY A 88 -4.27 19.69 -18.27
CA GLY A 88 -4.86 18.79 -17.26
C GLY A 88 -3.91 17.71 -16.74
N ASP A 89 -2.65 17.67 -17.20
CA ASP A 89 -1.64 16.71 -16.79
C ASP A 89 -0.30 17.41 -16.53
N ILE A 90 0.10 17.43 -15.27
CA ILE A 90 1.29 18.16 -14.82
C ILE A 90 2.61 17.55 -15.32
N GLY A 91 2.63 16.25 -15.67
CA GLY A 91 3.75 15.59 -16.32
C GLY A 91 3.91 16.04 -17.77
N ARG A 92 2.80 16.14 -18.51
CA ARG A 92 2.83 16.66 -19.88
C ARG A 92 3.20 18.15 -19.94
N VAL A 93 2.78 18.94 -18.94
CA VAL A 93 3.21 20.34 -18.79
C VAL A 93 4.73 20.45 -18.73
N VAL A 94 5.40 19.69 -17.84
CA VAL A 94 6.86 19.77 -17.74
C VAL A 94 7.56 19.21 -18.99
N GLN A 95 6.96 18.21 -19.65
CA GLN A 95 7.47 17.71 -20.93
C GLN A 95 7.46 18.83 -21.98
N GLU A 96 6.33 19.50 -22.19
CA GLU A 96 6.16 20.56 -23.18
C GLU A 96 7.12 21.73 -22.93
N LEU A 97 7.25 22.18 -21.67
CA LEU A 97 8.17 23.25 -21.28
C LEU A 97 9.65 22.89 -21.50
N ARG A 98 10.00 21.60 -21.54
CA ARG A 98 11.37 21.12 -21.75
C ARG A 98 11.68 20.73 -23.19
N SER A 99 10.69 20.34 -23.98
CA SER A 99 10.88 19.94 -25.39
C SER A 99 11.57 21.02 -26.23
N GLY A 100 11.41 22.31 -25.88
CA GLY A 100 12.11 23.42 -26.54
C GLY A 100 13.58 23.61 -26.17
N ARG A 101 14.16 22.79 -25.25
CA ARG A 101 15.48 23.06 -24.64
C ARG A 101 16.58 22.03 -24.96
N ASN A 102 16.34 21.04 -25.83
CA ASN A 102 17.30 20.01 -26.28
C ASN A 102 18.27 19.53 -25.18
N GLN A 103 17.74 19.23 -24.00
CA GLN A 103 18.53 18.83 -22.86
C GLN A 103 18.70 17.30 -22.87
N ALA A 104 19.93 16.83 -22.99
CA ALA A 104 20.24 15.41 -22.85
C ALA A 104 19.78 14.90 -21.48
N GLY A 105 19.26 13.67 -21.44
CA GLY A 105 18.87 13.04 -20.19
C GLY A 105 20.06 12.85 -19.26
N SER A 106 19.80 12.67 -17.96
CA SER A 106 20.86 12.55 -16.96
C SER A 106 21.73 11.29 -17.09
N GLY A 107 21.33 10.32 -17.92
CA GLY A 107 21.97 9.00 -17.96
C GLY A 107 21.81 8.20 -16.67
N ARG A 108 20.78 8.52 -15.86
CA ARG A 108 20.55 7.90 -14.55
C ARG A 108 20.05 6.48 -14.71
N THR A 109 20.51 5.61 -13.81
CA THR A 109 19.92 4.28 -13.64
C THR A 109 18.57 4.38 -12.93
N ILE A 110 17.77 3.32 -13.04
CA ILE A 110 16.49 3.23 -12.35
C ILE A 110 16.68 3.23 -10.82
N LEU A 111 17.73 2.57 -10.33
CA LEU A 111 18.04 2.50 -8.89
C LEU A 111 18.44 3.87 -8.34
N GLU A 112 19.30 4.62 -9.05
CA GLU A 112 19.68 5.98 -8.65
C GLU A 112 18.48 6.93 -8.60
N LEU A 113 17.55 6.83 -9.57
CA LEU A 113 16.32 7.60 -9.52
C LEU A 113 15.48 7.22 -8.30
N TYR A 114 15.30 5.92 -8.08
CA TYR A 114 14.48 5.41 -6.98
C TYR A 114 15.01 5.87 -5.62
N GLU A 115 16.33 5.83 -5.39
CA GLU A 115 16.95 6.35 -4.19
C GLU A 115 16.63 7.84 -3.97
N ARG A 116 16.75 8.66 -5.02
CA ARG A 116 16.39 10.08 -4.94
C ARG A 116 14.92 10.29 -4.61
N LEU A 117 14.02 9.51 -5.23
CA LEU A 117 12.59 9.57 -4.93
C LEU A 117 12.29 9.16 -3.49
N VAL A 118 12.96 8.12 -2.97
CA VAL A 118 12.84 7.68 -1.57
C VAL A 118 13.33 8.76 -0.61
N VAL A 119 14.45 9.43 -0.90
CA VAL A 119 14.96 10.56 -0.10
C VAL A 119 13.96 11.72 -0.07
N ILE A 120 13.30 12.02 -1.19
CA ILE A 120 12.25 13.05 -1.23
C ILE A 120 11.03 12.60 -0.41
N ALA A 121 10.57 11.36 -0.57
CA ALA A 121 9.38 10.86 0.12
C ALA A 121 9.56 10.85 1.65
N ARG A 122 10.74 10.42 2.13
CA ARG A 122 11.08 10.30 3.55
C ARG A 122 11.36 11.62 4.27
N ASP A 123 11.58 12.71 3.55
CA ASP A 123 11.85 14.02 4.18
C ASP A 123 10.64 14.46 5.03
N SER A 124 10.84 14.79 6.29
CA SER A 124 9.76 15.10 7.24
C SER A 124 10.17 16.19 8.24
N GLY A 125 9.23 16.61 9.08
CA GLY A 125 9.44 17.68 10.06
C GLY A 125 9.38 19.09 9.47
N THR A 126 9.73 20.08 10.29
CA THR A 126 9.66 21.50 9.95
C THR A 126 10.51 21.83 8.72
N GLY A 127 9.93 22.56 7.76
CA GLY A 127 10.59 22.94 6.51
C GLY A 127 10.78 21.80 5.50
N SER A 128 10.23 20.60 5.76
CA SER A 128 10.34 19.46 4.82
C SER A 128 9.70 19.75 3.47
N GLN A 129 8.62 20.52 3.45
CA GLN A 129 7.92 20.88 2.23
C GLN A 129 8.83 21.66 1.26
N GLU A 130 9.53 22.68 1.73
CA GLU A 130 10.49 23.46 0.93
C GLU A 130 11.69 22.61 0.48
N ARG A 131 12.19 21.73 1.34
CA ARG A 131 13.30 20.82 1.00
C ARG A 131 12.89 19.81 -0.08
N LYS A 132 11.71 19.19 0.03
CA LYS A 132 11.15 18.29 -0.99
C LYS A 132 10.98 18.99 -2.33
N GLN A 133 10.41 20.21 -2.32
CA GLN A 133 10.26 21.02 -3.52
C GLN A 133 11.61 21.29 -4.20
N SER A 134 12.62 21.68 -3.42
CA SER A 134 13.96 22.00 -3.94
C SER A 134 14.67 20.77 -4.52
N LYS A 135 14.63 19.63 -3.81
CA LYS A 135 15.18 18.35 -4.29
C LYS A 135 14.50 17.89 -5.58
N LEU A 136 13.17 18.05 -5.67
CA LEU A 136 12.44 17.74 -6.90
C LEU A 136 12.84 18.67 -8.04
N ALA A 137 12.97 19.97 -7.81
CA ALA A 137 13.40 20.92 -8.84
C ALA A 137 14.81 20.60 -9.38
N GLU A 138 15.74 20.20 -8.51
CA GLU A 138 17.09 19.75 -8.88
C GLU A 138 17.04 18.49 -9.76
N LEU A 139 16.27 17.48 -9.34
CA LEU A 139 16.06 16.24 -10.07
C LEU A 139 15.49 16.52 -11.47
N LEU A 140 14.50 17.41 -11.57
CA LEU A 140 13.90 17.81 -12.85
C LEU A 140 14.88 18.59 -13.73
N THR A 141 15.68 19.50 -13.17
CA THR A 141 16.62 20.35 -13.92
C THR A 141 17.57 19.56 -14.81
N SER A 142 17.94 18.37 -14.37
CA SER A 142 18.91 17.47 -15.01
C SER A 142 18.26 16.32 -15.77
N SER A 143 16.93 16.28 -15.88
CA SER A 143 16.19 15.23 -16.58
C SER A 143 15.82 15.66 -18.00
N SER A 144 15.74 14.71 -18.94
CA SER A 144 15.15 14.96 -20.27
C SER A 144 13.64 15.24 -20.16
N ALA A 145 13.01 15.68 -21.26
CA ALA A 145 11.58 15.98 -21.26
C ALA A 145 10.70 14.76 -20.90
N ILE A 146 11.04 13.58 -21.43
CA ILE A 146 10.32 12.33 -21.14
C ILE A 146 10.55 11.86 -19.69
N GLU A 147 11.78 11.95 -19.18
CA GLU A 147 12.09 11.59 -17.80
C GLU A 147 11.34 12.52 -16.82
N ALA A 148 11.35 13.83 -17.08
CA ALA A 148 10.64 14.81 -16.26
C ALA A 148 9.12 14.55 -16.21
N LYS A 149 8.51 14.18 -17.35
CA LYS A 149 7.08 13.79 -17.42
C LYS A 149 6.77 12.71 -16.39
N TYR A 150 7.54 11.62 -16.42
CA TYR A 150 7.29 10.46 -15.59
C TYR A 150 7.66 10.69 -14.13
N ILE A 151 8.75 11.41 -13.84
CA ILE A 151 9.12 11.80 -12.46
C ILE A 151 7.99 12.60 -11.81
N VAL A 152 7.47 13.63 -12.49
CA VAL A 152 6.37 14.44 -11.95
C VAL A 152 5.12 13.60 -11.75
N ARG A 153 4.78 12.71 -12.69
CA ARG A 153 3.61 11.83 -12.55
C ARG A 153 3.75 10.85 -11.39
N MET A 154 4.94 10.29 -11.15
CA MET A 154 5.22 9.43 -10.00
C MET A 154 5.05 10.20 -8.68
N VAL A 155 5.64 11.40 -8.59
CA VAL A 155 5.59 12.22 -7.38
C VAL A 155 4.16 12.70 -7.06
N ASN A 156 3.38 12.98 -8.10
CA ASN A 156 1.97 13.37 -7.97
C ASN A 156 1.00 12.17 -7.90
N GLU A 157 1.50 10.94 -7.81
CA GLU A 157 0.68 9.71 -7.75
C GLU A 157 -0.35 9.61 -8.90
N SER A 158 0.01 10.16 -10.06
CA SER A 158 -0.82 10.28 -11.27
C SER A 158 -0.31 9.42 -12.42
N LEU A 159 0.72 8.61 -12.19
CA LEU A 159 1.24 7.63 -13.15
C LEU A 159 0.21 6.51 -13.35
N ARG A 160 -0.75 6.74 -14.24
CA ARG A 160 -1.82 5.80 -14.58
C ARG A 160 -1.54 5.18 -15.95
N LEU A 161 -0.73 4.13 -15.97
CA LEU A 161 -0.42 3.37 -17.19
C LEU A 161 -1.58 2.45 -17.64
N GLY A 162 -2.69 2.45 -16.89
CA GLY A 162 -3.91 1.72 -17.25
C GLY A 162 -3.77 0.21 -17.10
N PHE A 163 -3.10 -0.24 -16.04
CA PHE A 163 -3.10 -1.61 -15.56
C PHE A 163 -3.03 -1.62 -14.02
N SER A 164 -3.31 -2.77 -13.40
CA SER A 164 -3.35 -2.95 -11.94
C SER A 164 -2.37 -4.04 -11.47
N GLU A 165 -2.26 -4.24 -10.16
CA GLU A 165 -1.49 -5.35 -9.57
C GLU A 165 -1.93 -6.71 -10.13
N SER A 166 -3.24 -6.94 -10.24
CA SER A 166 -3.79 -8.15 -10.90
C SER A 166 -3.31 -8.32 -12.35
N THR A 167 -3.15 -7.23 -13.09
CA THR A 167 -2.56 -7.31 -14.44
C THR A 167 -1.07 -7.63 -14.38
N MET A 168 -0.35 -7.16 -13.37
CA MET A 168 1.05 -7.52 -13.17
C MET A 168 1.19 -9.01 -12.77
N LEU A 169 0.27 -9.58 -12.00
CA LEU A 169 0.24 -11.03 -11.74
C LEU A 169 0.06 -11.84 -13.04
N ASP A 170 -0.84 -11.39 -13.92
CA ASP A 170 -0.98 -11.98 -15.26
C ASP A 170 0.31 -11.87 -16.08
N VAL A 171 1.02 -10.73 -15.99
CA VAL A 171 2.31 -10.53 -16.65
C VAL A 171 3.35 -11.51 -16.12
N LEU A 172 3.41 -11.75 -14.81
CA LEU A 172 4.33 -12.72 -14.22
C LEU A 172 4.01 -14.14 -14.71
N SER A 173 2.74 -14.54 -14.73
CA SER A 173 2.35 -15.84 -15.30
C SER A 173 2.76 -15.96 -16.78
N TYR A 174 2.47 -14.92 -17.57
CA TYR A 174 2.79 -14.88 -19.00
C TYR A 174 4.30 -14.88 -19.26
N TRP A 175 5.08 -14.19 -18.42
CA TRP A 175 6.53 -14.16 -18.51
C TRP A 175 7.15 -15.55 -18.32
N VAL A 176 6.61 -16.36 -17.40
CA VAL A 176 7.09 -17.71 -17.12
C VAL A 176 6.65 -18.72 -18.20
N SER A 177 5.37 -18.69 -18.59
CA SER A 177 4.73 -19.78 -19.34
C SER A 177 4.28 -19.43 -20.76
N GLY A 178 4.29 -18.15 -21.13
CA GLY A 178 3.65 -17.64 -22.34
C GLY A 178 2.12 -17.63 -22.27
N ASN A 179 1.52 -17.98 -21.13
CA ASN A 179 0.08 -17.99 -20.91
C ASN A 179 -0.28 -17.60 -19.44
N LYS A 180 -1.52 -17.82 -19.02
CA LYS A 180 -2.03 -17.39 -17.70
C LYS A 180 -2.24 -18.54 -16.70
N ASP A 181 -1.59 -19.68 -16.91
CA ASP A 181 -1.83 -20.91 -16.12
C ASP A 181 -1.50 -20.74 -14.64
N TYR A 182 -0.64 -19.77 -14.29
CA TYR A 182 -0.25 -19.51 -12.90
C TYR A 182 -0.99 -18.32 -12.27
N SER A 183 -1.84 -17.59 -13.00
CA SER A 183 -2.49 -16.37 -12.49
C SER A 183 -3.25 -16.61 -11.18
N GLU A 184 -4.03 -17.69 -11.07
CA GLU A 184 -4.76 -17.99 -9.83
C GLU A 184 -3.84 -18.29 -8.64
N ARG A 185 -2.74 -19.00 -8.88
CA ARG A 185 -1.78 -19.35 -7.82
C ARG A 185 -1.02 -18.11 -7.35
N LEU A 186 -0.64 -17.24 -8.29
CA LEU A 186 -0.01 -15.95 -8.00
C LEU A 186 -0.98 -15.01 -7.26
N GLU A 187 -2.27 -15.02 -7.61
CA GLU A 187 -3.29 -14.26 -6.90
C GLU A 187 -3.46 -14.74 -5.46
N ARG A 188 -3.48 -16.06 -5.21
CA ARG A 188 -3.49 -16.59 -3.83
C ARG A 188 -2.24 -16.17 -3.05
N ALA A 189 -1.07 -16.21 -3.67
CA ALA A 189 0.18 -15.74 -3.05
C ALA A 189 0.11 -14.24 -2.69
N TYR A 190 -0.39 -13.42 -3.62
CA TYR A 190 -0.61 -11.99 -3.40
C TYR A 190 -1.66 -11.71 -2.31
N GLN A 191 -2.72 -12.52 -2.23
CA GLN A 191 -3.73 -12.38 -1.17
C GLN A 191 -3.16 -12.57 0.23
N MET A 192 -2.20 -13.48 0.40
CA MET A 192 -1.50 -13.69 1.68
C MET A 192 -0.46 -12.60 1.98
N ARG A 193 0.17 -12.05 0.94
CA ARG A 193 1.23 -11.05 1.04
C ARG A 193 1.13 -10.06 -0.13
N PRO A 194 0.43 -8.92 0.04
CA PRO A 194 0.06 -8.00 -1.04
C PRO A 194 1.21 -7.08 -1.46
N ASP A 195 2.28 -7.71 -1.95
CA ASP A 195 3.45 -7.07 -2.55
C ASP A 195 3.78 -7.79 -3.86
N VAL A 196 3.19 -7.29 -4.95
CA VAL A 196 3.41 -7.85 -6.29
C VAL A 196 4.84 -7.66 -6.77
N ALA A 197 5.54 -6.64 -6.27
CA ALA A 197 6.92 -6.35 -6.66
C ALA A 197 7.89 -7.34 -6.00
N LEU A 198 7.68 -7.66 -4.72
CA LEU A 198 8.36 -8.76 -4.02
C LEU A 198 8.05 -10.11 -4.67
N LEU A 199 6.77 -10.37 -5.00
CA LEU A 199 6.41 -11.61 -5.66
C LEU A 199 7.08 -11.73 -7.04
N GLY A 200 7.17 -10.63 -7.80
CA GLY A 200 7.89 -10.59 -9.07
C GLY A 200 9.39 -10.84 -8.92
N GLU A 201 10.03 -10.23 -7.93
CA GLU A 201 11.44 -10.49 -7.58
C GLU A 201 11.66 -11.97 -7.25
N GLU A 202 10.79 -12.55 -6.42
CA GLU A 202 10.84 -13.97 -6.07
C GLU A 202 10.64 -14.90 -7.27
N VAL A 203 9.68 -14.61 -8.16
CA VAL A 203 9.44 -15.40 -9.39
C VAL A 203 10.67 -15.38 -10.30
N ILE A 204 11.33 -14.22 -10.45
CA ILE A 204 12.50 -14.07 -11.30
C ILE A 204 13.75 -14.68 -10.64
N GLY A 205 13.90 -14.56 -9.33
CA GLY A 205 15.09 -15.02 -8.60
C GLY A 205 15.12 -16.51 -8.28
N LYS A 206 14.02 -17.06 -7.73
CA LYS A 206 13.94 -18.47 -7.28
C LYS A 206 12.96 -19.32 -8.10
N GLY A 207 12.38 -18.77 -9.17
CA GLY A 207 11.39 -19.44 -10.00
C GLY A 207 9.98 -19.44 -9.42
N ILE A 208 8.99 -19.69 -10.27
CA ILE A 208 7.56 -19.58 -9.90
C ILE A 208 7.16 -20.53 -8.76
N GLU A 209 7.62 -21.78 -8.78
CA GLU A 209 7.29 -22.74 -7.71
C GLU A 209 7.93 -22.35 -6.38
N GLY A 210 9.15 -21.80 -6.40
CA GLY A 210 9.81 -21.28 -5.20
C GLY A 210 9.11 -20.03 -4.64
N ALA A 211 8.62 -19.15 -5.52
CA ALA A 211 7.81 -17.99 -5.14
C ALA A 211 6.49 -18.42 -4.49
N LEU A 212 5.76 -19.34 -5.13
CA LEU A 212 4.46 -19.80 -4.66
C LEU A 212 4.55 -20.60 -3.35
N THR A 213 5.56 -21.46 -3.20
CA THR A 213 5.76 -22.24 -1.96
C THR A 213 6.21 -21.36 -0.80
N GLY A 214 6.97 -20.29 -1.09
CA GLY A 214 7.42 -19.33 -0.09
C GLY A 214 6.38 -18.25 0.28
N ALA A 215 5.24 -18.22 -0.40
CA ALA A 215 4.18 -17.27 -0.10
C ALA A 215 3.39 -17.75 1.11
N SER A 216 3.61 -17.09 2.25
CA SER A 216 2.87 -17.33 3.48
C SER A 216 2.43 -16.00 4.09
N VAL A 217 1.47 -16.08 5.00
CA VAL A 217 1.07 -14.94 5.82
C VAL A 217 2.23 -14.58 6.76
N VAL A 218 2.60 -13.30 6.80
CA VAL A 218 3.70 -12.78 7.62
C VAL A 218 3.16 -11.72 8.57
N LEU A 219 3.51 -11.82 9.84
CA LEU A 219 3.14 -10.81 10.83
C LEU A 219 3.74 -9.43 10.45
N GLY A 220 2.92 -8.37 10.51
CA GLY A 220 3.31 -7.03 10.05
C GLY A 220 3.19 -6.78 8.55
N VAL A 221 2.65 -7.73 7.81
CA VAL A 221 2.20 -7.55 6.42
C VAL A 221 0.72 -7.90 6.35
N PRO A 222 -0.16 -6.95 5.99
CA PRO A 222 -1.58 -7.22 5.99
C PRO A 222 -1.96 -8.24 4.92
N VAL A 223 -2.95 -9.07 5.22
CA VAL A 223 -3.59 -10.01 4.29
C VAL A 223 -4.70 -9.28 3.54
N ILE A 224 -4.90 -9.56 2.25
CA ILE A 224 -6.01 -9.00 1.48
C ILE A 224 -7.34 -9.36 2.15
N PRO A 225 -8.16 -8.37 2.56
CA PRO A 225 -9.42 -8.65 3.22
C PRO A 225 -10.40 -9.37 2.30
N ALA A 226 -10.99 -10.47 2.78
CA ALA A 226 -12.08 -11.13 2.08
C ALA A 226 -13.26 -10.17 1.87
N LEU A 227 -13.79 -10.10 0.66
CA LEU A 227 -14.93 -9.25 0.30
C LEU A 227 -16.22 -10.08 0.23
N ALA A 228 -17.33 -9.48 0.65
CA ALA A 228 -18.64 -10.11 0.56
C ALA A 228 -19.26 -9.90 -0.83
N GLN A 229 -19.85 -10.95 -1.39
CA GLN A 229 -20.73 -10.85 -2.55
C GLN A 229 -22.16 -10.57 -2.09
N ARG A 230 -22.88 -9.70 -2.81
CA ARG A 230 -24.30 -9.44 -2.57
C ARG A 230 -25.16 -10.41 -3.40
N LEU A 231 -26.11 -11.07 -2.75
CA LEU A 231 -27.17 -11.87 -3.38
C LEU A 231 -28.53 -11.23 -3.10
N ALA A 232 -29.54 -11.54 -3.92
CA ALA A 232 -30.82 -10.84 -3.90
C ALA A 232 -31.75 -11.38 -2.81
N SER A 233 -31.65 -12.66 -2.47
CA SER A 233 -32.50 -13.32 -1.46
C SER A 233 -31.72 -14.27 -0.56
N VAL A 234 -32.33 -14.63 0.57
CA VAL A 234 -31.80 -15.64 1.49
C VAL A 234 -31.79 -17.03 0.84
N ASP A 235 -32.80 -17.35 0.03
CA ASP A 235 -32.88 -18.64 -0.67
C ASP A 235 -31.70 -18.84 -1.63
N GLU A 236 -31.36 -17.80 -2.42
CA GLU A 236 -30.18 -17.82 -3.30
C GLU A 236 -28.87 -18.01 -2.51
N MET A 237 -28.77 -17.41 -1.32
CA MET A 237 -27.60 -17.58 -0.45
C MET A 237 -27.46 -19.03 0.01
N ILE A 238 -28.55 -19.64 0.46
CA ILE A 238 -28.56 -21.03 0.95
C ILE A 238 -28.32 -22.01 -0.20
N GLU A 239 -28.95 -21.80 -1.35
CA GLU A 239 -28.77 -22.65 -2.53
C GLU A 239 -27.31 -22.63 -3.01
N LYS A 240 -26.69 -21.45 -3.04
CA LYS A 240 -25.30 -21.30 -3.48
C LYS A 240 -24.28 -21.82 -2.46
N MET A 241 -24.46 -21.50 -1.18
CA MET A 241 -23.44 -21.70 -0.15
C MET A 241 -23.66 -22.99 0.68
N GLY A 242 -24.86 -23.57 0.62
CA GLY A 242 -25.25 -24.69 1.46
C GLY A 242 -25.34 -24.28 2.93
N ARG A 243 -24.59 -24.98 3.79
CA ARG A 243 -24.53 -24.70 5.22
C ARG A 243 -23.60 -23.50 5.49
N VAL A 244 -24.14 -22.47 6.16
CA VAL A 244 -23.41 -21.23 6.47
C VAL A 244 -23.48 -20.88 7.95
N TYR A 245 -22.47 -20.14 8.42
CA TYR A 245 -22.57 -19.34 9.64
C TYR A 245 -23.16 -17.97 9.30
N VAL A 246 -23.98 -17.42 10.20
CA VAL A 246 -24.61 -16.12 10.04
C VAL A 246 -24.15 -15.21 11.16
N GLU A 247 -23.52 -14.11 10.79
CA GLU A 247 -22.99 -13.11 11.72
C GLU A 247 -23.67 -11.75 11.46
N PRO A 248 -23.92 -10.95 12.52
CA PRO A 248 -24.45 -9.62 12.33
C PRO A 248 -23.44 -8.75 11.57
N LYS A 249 -23.88 -8.11 10.49
CA LYS A 249 -23.06 -7.11 9.80
C LYS A 249 -23.05 -5.83 10.63
N LEU A 250 -21.94 -5.60 11.34
CA LEU A 250 -21.73 -4.40 12.12
C LEU A 250 -21.45 -3.17 11.23
N ASP A 251 -21.73 -1.98 11.77
CA ASP A 251 -21.56 -0.68 11.11
C ASP A 251 -20.41 0.09 11.77
N GLY A 252 -19.18 -0.35 11.49
CA GLY A 252 -17.96 0.21 12.08
C GLY A 252 -16.87 0.44 11.05
N THR A 253 -15.63 0.43 11.52
CA THR A 253 -14.45 0.41 10.65
C THR A 253 -13.81 -0.97 10.76
N ARG A 254 -13.65 -1.66 9.63
CA ARG A 254 -12.86 -2.90 9.58
C ARG A 254 -11.40 -2.62 9.91
N VAL A 255 -10.85 -3.41 10.82
CA VAL A 255 -9.48 -3.32 11.33
C VAL A 255 -8.89 -4.72 11.34
N GLN A 256 -7.81 -4.91 10.59
CA GLN A 256 -7.00 -6.11 10.67
C GLN A 256 -5.90 -5.89 11.72
N ILE A 257 -5.89 -6.68 12.78
CA ILE A 257 -5.04 -6.51 13.96
C ILE A 257 -3.95 -7.58 13.93
N HIS A 258 -2.70 -7.16 13.80
CA HIS A 258 -1.53 -8.00 13.98
C HIS A 258 -1.02 -7.81 15.40
N TYR A 259 -0.80 -8.92 16.10
CA TYR A 259 -0.38 -8.93 17.49
C TYR A 259 0.75 -9.93 17.69
N SER A 260 1.73 -9.57 18.53
CA SER A 260 2.76 -10.48 19.02
C SER A 260 3.26 -10.07 20.41
N THR A 261 3.59 -11.04 21.26
CA THR A 261 4.31 -10.81 22.53
C THR A 261 5.83 -10.78 22.35
N SER A 262 6.34 -11.22 21.20
CA SER A 262 7.77 -11.17 20.88
C SER A 262 8.24 -9.75 20.55
N ASN A 263 9.30 -9.32 21.23
CA ASN A 263 9.96 -8.02 21.01
C ASN A 263 10.72 -7.95 19.68
N LEU A 264 10.91 -9.07 18.96
CA LEU A 264 11.64 -9.10 17.68
C LEU A 264 11.02 -8.15 16.64
N PHE A 265 9.70 -7.96 16.69
CA PHE A 265 8.97 -7.09 15.78
C PHE A 265 9.07 -5.61 16.12
N SER A 266 9.42 -5.27 17.37
CA SER A 266 9.63 -3.88 17.80
C SER A 266 10.89 -3.25 17.18
N GLU A 267 11.91 -4.06 16.88
CA GLU A 267 13.16 -3.60 16.27
C GLU A 267 13.03 -3.35 14.76
N LEU A 268 12.17 -4.12 14.08
CA LEU A 268 11.91 -4.01 12.64
C LEU A 268 11.14 -2.74 12.25
N ASP A 269 10.43 -2.11 13.20
CA ASP A 269 9.68 -0.86 13.01
C ASP A 269 10.51 0.42 13.13
N SER A 270 11.83 0.29 13.31
CA SER A 270 12.78 1.40 13.38
C SER A 270 12.98 2.12 12.03
N GLN A 271 11.91 2.61 11.41
CA GLN A 271 11.99 3.83 10.61
C GLN A 271 11.81 5.03 11.55
N PRO A 272 12.64 6.07 11.44
CA PRO A 272 12.66 7.13 12.42
C PRO A 272 11.39 8.00 12.31
N ALA A 273 10.66 8.09 13.42
CA ALA A 273 9.84 9.20 13.91
C ALA A 273 8.41 8.80 14.35
N ASP A 274 8.07 9.28 15.56
CA ASP A 274 6.73 9.48 16.15
C ASP A 274 6.12 8.40 17.04
N GLN A 275 6.89 7.41 17.51
CA GLN A 275 6.59 6.77 18.80
C GLN A 275 7.38 7.47 19.92
N GLN A 276 7.13 8.77 20.12
CA GLN A 276 7.44 9.38 21.41
C GLN A 276 6.38 8.85 22.39
N THR A 277 6.67 7.71 23.01
CA THR A 277 5.98 7.29 24.21
C THR A 277 6.22 8.37 25.26
N MET A 278 5.18 9.16 25.56
CA MET A 278 5.11 10.06 26.73
C MET A 278 5.13 9.29 28.08
N PHE A 279 5.57 8.04 28.05
CA PHE A 279 5.75 7.15 29.18
C PHE A 279 7.21 6.68 29.11
N GLU A 280 8.08 7.40 29.80
CA GLU A 280 9.40 6.89 30.17
C GLU A 280 9.18 5.70 31.14
N ASP A 281 9.92 4.61 30.88
CA ASP A 281 10.30 3.53 31.81
C ASP A 281 9.84 2.07 31.59
N GLU A 282 8.99 1.72 30.61
CA GLU A 282 8.79 0.30 30.27
C GLU A 282 8.72 0.06 28.76
N LYS A 283 9.66 -0.73 28.20
CA LYS A 283 9.55 -1.24 26.83
C LYS A 283 8.22 -2.00 26.72
N PRO A 284 7.35 -1.68 25.75
CA PRO A 284 6.08 -2.38 25.63
C PRO A 284 6.35 -3.88 25.44
N SER A 285 5.77 -4.70 26.31
CA SER A 285 5.93 -6.16 26.31
C SER A 285 5.22 -6.84 25.13
N ILE A 286 4.66 -6.07 24.21
CA ILE A 286 3.88 -6.52 23.05
C ILE A 286 4.14 -5.61 21.86
N TRP A 287 3.93 -6.16 20.67
CA TRP A 287 3.93 -5.47 19.40
C TRP A 287 2.54 -5.60 18.77
N VAL A 288 1.98 -4.47 18.34
CA VAL A 288 0.67 -4.41 17.69
C VAL A 288 0.77 -3.52 16.45
N LYS A 289 0.18 -3.99 15.35
CA LYS A 289 -0.12 -3.17 14.18
C LYS A 289 -1.54 -3.35 13.72
N THR A 290 -2.14 -2.30 13.19
CA THR A 290 -3.44 -2.38 12.56
C THR A 290 -3.43 -1.86 11.14
N TYR A 291 -4.23 -2.51 10.30
CA TYR A 291 -4.44 -2.10 8.92
C TYR A 291 -5.92 -1.93 8.62
N THR A 292 -6.23 -0.94 7.81
CA THR A 292 -7.58 -0.72 7.28
C THR A 292 -7.93 -1.75 6.20
N ARG A 293 -9.18 -1.74 5.76
CA ARG A 293 -9.65 -2.49 4.57
C ARG A 293 -8.80 -2.23 3.30
N ASN A 294 -8.20 -1.06 3.17
CA ASN A 294 -7.36 -0.70 2.02
C ASN A 294 -5.88 -0.94 2.29
N LEU A 295 -5.54 -1.72 3.31
CA LEU A 295 -4.18 -2.06 3.74
C LEU A 295 -3.36 -0.89 4.27
N ASP A 296 -3.97 0.30 4.43
CA ASP A 296 -3.32 1.43 5.08
C ASP A 296 -3.10 1.13 6.56
N GLU A 297 -1.87 1.29 7.02
CA GLU A 297 -1.51 1.24 8.44
C GLU A 297 -2.20 2.38 9.21
N ASN A 298 -2.83 2.04 10.34
CA ASN A 298 -3.58 3.00 11.15
C ASN A 298 -3.52 2.74 12.68
N THR A 299 -2.46 2.11 13.17
CA THR A 299 -2.24 1.73 14.58
C THR A 299 -2.35 2.93 15.51
N ALA A 300 -1.83 4.09 15.09
CA ALA A 300 -1.91 5.32 15.87
C ALA A 300 -3.35 5.79 16.17
N GLN A 301 -4.37 5.27 15.46
CA GLN A 301 -5.78 5.56 15.73
C GLN A 301 -6.36 4.74 16.89
N PHE A 302 -5.68 3.66 17.32
CA PHE A 302 -6.16 2.70 18.31
C PHE A 302 -5.16 2.44 19.45
N PRO A 303 -4.77 3.48 20.23
CA PRO A 303 -3.83 3.32 21.33
C PRO A 303 -4.31 2.32 22.42
N GLU A 304 -5.60 2.07 22.54
CA GLU A 304 -6.18 1.08 23.47
C GLU A 304 -5.76 -0.36 23.15
N LEU A 305 -5.39 -0.68 21.91
CA LEU A 305 -4.93 -2.01 21.53
C LEU A 305 -3.57 -2.37 22.16
N LEU A 306 -2.87 -1.41 22.77
CA LEU A 306 -1.70 -1.68 23.60
C LEU A 306 -2.04 -2.50 24.85
N GLN A 307 -3.32 -2.61 25.22
CA GLN A 307 -3.80 -3.41 26.35
C GLN A 307 -4.42 -4.74 25.89
N ILE A 308 -4.40 -5.06 24.59
CA ILE A 308 -5.06 -6.26 24.02
C ILE A 308 -4.52 -7.58 24.56
N LYS A 309 -3.32 -7.58 25.17
CA LYS A 309 -2.68 -8.76 25.75
C LYS A 309 -3.51 -9.45 26.82
N ASP A 310 -4.36 -8.71 27.53
CA ASP A 310 -5.20 -9.27 28.59
C ASP A 310 -6.44 -10.00 28.03
N GLU A 311 -6.73 -9.81 26.74
CA GLU A 311 -7.89 -10.37 26.02
C GLU A 311 -7.50 -11.47 25.01
N ILE A 312 -6.21 -11.64 24.70
CA ILE A 312 -5.70 -12.60 23.71
C ILE A 312 -4.78 -13.62 24.37
N ASP A 313 -5.14 -14.91 24.27
CA ASP A 313 -4.30 -16.05 24.66
C ASP A 313 -3.58 -16.64 23.43
N ALA A 314 -2.60 -15.91 22.91
CA ALA A 314 -1.74 -16.33 21.80
C ALA A 314 -0.40 -15.60 21.85
N GLU A 315 0.68 -16.23 21.39
CA GLU A 315 1.99 -15.55 21.25
C GLU A 315 2.00 -14.59 20.06
N SER A 316 1.37 -14.99 18.95
CA SER A 316 1.17 -14.14 17.78
C SER A 316 -0.12 -14.49 17.06
N VAL A 317 -0.81 -13.48 16.53
CA VAL A 317 -2.08 -13.66 15.83
C VAL A 317 -2.35 -12.51 14.84
N ILE A 318 -3.07 -12.82 13.76
CA ILE A 318 -3.70 -11.81 12.90
C ILE A 318 -5.21 -12.01 12.97
N LEU A 319 -5.90 -10.99 13.46
CA LEU A 319 -7.35 -10.96 13.62
C LEU A 319 -7.98 -10.03 12.60
N ASP A 320 -9.17 -10.38 12.11
CA ASP A 320 -10.02 -9.49 11.33
C ASP A 320 -11.23 -9.09 12.17
N ALA A 321 -11.39 -7.80 12.38
CA ALA A 321 -12.36 -7.27 13.33
C ALA A 321 -13.08 -6.02 12.81
N GLU A 322 -14.28 -5.78 13.33
CA GLU A 322 -14.99 -4.51 13.15
C GLU A 322 -14.86 -3.66 14.42
N ALA A 323 -14.26 -2.48 14.31
CA ALA A 323 -14.20 -1.51 15.39
C ALA A 323 -15.45 -0.62 15.37
N VAL A 324 -16.24 -0.66 16.44
CA VAL A 324 -17.53 0.05 16.54
C VAL A 324 -17.55 0.91 17.80
N GLY A 325 -18.03 2.15 17.68
CA GLY A 325 -18.26 3.02 18.83
C GLY A 325 -19.24 2.41 19.81
N TYR A 326 -18.99 2.61 21.08
CA TYR A 326 -19.81 2.08 22.16
C TYR A 326 -20.11 3.19 23.16
N ASP A 327 -21.35 3.27 23.62
CA ASP A 327 -21.77 4.16 24.68
C ASP A 327 -21.83 3.39 26.01
N PRO A 328 -20.95 3.69 26.99
CA PRO A 328 -20.94 3.00 28.28
C PRO A 328 -22.20 3.20 29.12
N GLU A 329 -22.87 4.35 28.98
CA GLU A 329 -24.07 4.70 29.76
C GLU A 329 -25.28 3.94 29.23
N THR A 330 -25.53 4.02 27.92
CA THR A 330 -26.69 3.37 27.30
C THR A 330 -26.45 1.91 26.94
N LYS A 331 -25.18 1.46 26.97
CA LYS A 331 -24.70 0.14 26.54
C LYS A 331 -25.01 -0.19 25.09
N LYS A 332 -25.16 0.82 24.24
CA LYS A 332 -25.50 0.68 22.82
C LYS A 332 -24.29 0.89 21.92
N LEU A 333 -24.35 0.27 20.75
CA LEU A 333 -23.42 0.56 19.66
C LEU A 333 -23.79 1.90 19.02
N LEU A 334 -22.77 2.67 18.70
CA LEU A 334 -22.88 3.96 18.05
C LEU A 334 -22.84 3.80 16.53
N PRO A 335 -23.58 4.63 15.77
CA PRO A 335 -23.51 4.63 14.32
C PRO A 335 -22.11 4.90 13.78
N PHE A 336 -21.82 4.45 12.56
CA PHE A 336 -20.53 4.65 11.90
C PHE A 336 -20.09 6.12 11.85
N GLN A 337 -21.02 7.05 11.59
CA GLN A 337 -20.73 8.48 11.51
C GLN A 337 -20.16 9.05 12.81
N MET A 338 -20.57 8.51 13.96
CA MET A 338 -20.02 8.91 15.26
C MET A 338 -18.66 8.26 15.47
N THR A 339 -18.55 6.97 15.14
CA THR A 339 -17.31 6.18 15.23
C THR A 339 -16.16 6.80 14.43
N ILE A 340 -16.41 7.32 13.22
CA ILE A 340 -15.37 7.87 12.34
C ILE A 340 -14.81 9.22 12.79
N THR A 341 -15.51 9.96 13.66
CA THR A 341 -15.05 11.29 14.13
C THR A 341 -13.71 11.21 14.87
N ARG A 342 -13.36 10.02 15.37
CA ARG A 342 -12.09 9.70 16.03
C ARG A 342 -10.87 9.64 15.10
N LYS A 343 -11.04 9.50 13.78
CA LYS A 343 -9.92 9.28 12.82
C LYS A 343 -8.92 10.45 12.66
N ARG A 344 -9.06 11.56 13.39
CA ARG A 344 -8.14 12.70 13.26
C ARG A 344 -6.83 12.40 14.00
N LYS A 345 -5.71 12.42 13.28
CA LYS A 345 -4.34 12.19 13.84
C LYS A 345 -4.00 13.09 15.03
N HIS A 346 -4.59 14.28 15.11
CA HIS A 346 -4.42 15.21 16.23
C HIS A 346 -5.57 15.04 17.23
N GLY A 347 -5.24 14.76 18.51
CA GLY A 347 -6.23 14.65 19.59
C GLY A 347 -6.79 13.24 19.82
N VAL A 348 -6.17 12.18 19.29
CA VAL A 348 -6.64 10.78 19.46
C VAL A 348 -6.81 10.42 20.94
N VAL A 349 -5.93 10.89 21.83
CA VAL A 349 -5.99 10.62 23.27
C VAL A 349 -7.26 11.20 23.92
N GLU A 350 -7.66 12.42 23.54
CA GLU A 350 -8.91 13.03 24.01
C GLU A 350 -10.14 12.37 23.37
N ALA A 351 -10.07 12.04 22.07
CA ALA A 351 -11.15 11.37 21.36
C ALA A 351 -11.40 9.93 21.86
N THR A 352 -10.36 9.24 22.34
CA THR A 352 -10.44 7.91 22.96
C THR A 352 -11.28 7.95 24.24
N LYS A 353 -11.20 9.06 25.00
CA LYS A 353 -12.03 9.26 26.21
C LYS A 353 -13.50 9.54 25.89
N ASN A 354 -13.78 10.14 24.73
CA ASN A 354 -15.13 10.56 24.36
C ASN A 354 -15.93 9.46 23.64
N ILE A 355 -15.28 8.59 22.87
CA ILE A 355 -15.93 7.51 22.11
C ILE A 355 -15.12 6.21 22.28
N PRO A 356 -15.43 5.40 23.31
CA PRO A 356 -14.78 4.11 23.47
C PRO A 356 -15.18 3.18 22.32
N LEU A 357 -14.25 2.33 21.88
CA LEU A 357 -14.49 1.34 20.83
C LEU A 357 -14.62 -0.05 21.42
N ARG A 358 -15.41 -0.88 20.73
CA ARG A 358 -15.37 -2.33 20.86
C ARG A 358 -14.92 -2.93 19.54
N PHE A 359 -14.05 -3.94 19.62
CA PHE A 359 -13.56 -4.68 18.48
C PHE A 359 -14.29 -6.02 18.43
N PHE A 360 -15.07 -6.23 17.38
CA PHE A 360 -15.80 -7.46 17.15
C PHE A 360 -15.04 -8.29 16.14
N VAL A 361 -14.31 -9.29 16.63
CA VAL A 361 -13.50 -10.16 15.79
C VAL A 361 -14.40 -11.20 15.13
N PHE A 362 -14.25 -11.36 13.82
CA PHE A 362 -15.04 -12.31 13.02
C PHE A 362 -14.17 -13.30 12.24
N ASP A 363 -12.85 -13.09 12.15
CA ASP A 363 -11.94 -14.03 11.51
C ASP A 363 -10.55 -14.05 12.17
N ILE A 364 -9.83 -15.17 12.02
CA ILE A 364 -8.42 -15.30 12.35
C ILE A 364 -7.66 -15.68 11.09
N LEU A 365 -6.82 -14.76 10.62
CA LEU A 365 -6.08 -14.92 9.37
C LEU A 365 -4.73 -15.64 9.59
N TYR A 366 -4.22 -15.63 10.82
CA TYR A 366 -2.96 -16.29 11.18
C TYR A 366 -2.91 -16.58 12.67
N CYS A 367 -2.56 -17.80 13.05
CA CYS A 367 -2.23 -18.18 14.42
C CYS A 367 -1.34 -19.44 14.38
N PRO A 368 -0.03 -19.34 14.69
CA PRO A 368 0.90 -20.46 14.53
C PRO A 368 0.75 -21.53 15.62
N PHE A 369 0.08 -21.21 16.73
CA PHE A 369 -0.18 -22.13 17.84
C PHE A 369 -1.68 -22.23 18.15
N ARG A 370 -2.10 -23.36 18.73
CA ARG A 370 -3.51 -23.63 19.06
C ARG A 370 -3.97 -22.65 20.15
N LEU A 371 -5.01 -21.86 19.89
CA LEU A 371 -5.72 -21.05 20.89
C LEU A 371 -6.29 -21.98 21.99
N VAL A 372 -5.92 -21.79 23.27
CA VAL A 372 -6.43 -22.58 24.40
C VAL A 372 -6.99 -21.70 25.52
N LYS A 373 -8.00 -20.89 25.19
CA LYS A 373 -9.27 -20.64 25.93
C LYS A 373 -9.75 -19.19 25.77
N ARG A 374 -11.09 -19.07 25.72
CA ARG A 374 -11.92 -17.87 25.59
C ARG A 374 -11.96 -17.19 24.22
N VAL A 375 -11.79 -17.97 23.15
CA VAL A 375 -12.69 -17.82 22.00
C VAL A 375 -13.10 -19.21 21.51
N VAL A 376 -14.40 -19.45 21.31
CA VAL A 376 -14.95 -20.78 21.06
C VAL A 376 -14.83 -21.07 19.55
N GLY A 377 -13.63 -21.22 18.99
CA GLY A 377 -13.49 -21.52 17.56
C GLY A 377 -13.36 -23.01 17.25
N LEU A 378 -14.18 -23.56 16.34
CA LEU A 378 -13.95 -24.86 15.71
C LEU A 378 -12.98 -24.69 14.52
N LEU A 379 -12.01 -25.59 14.41
CA LEU A 379 -11.12 -25.71 13.25
C LEU A 379 -11.90 -26.33 12.09
N ASP A 380 -12.03 -25.64 10.95
CA ASP A 380 -12.40 -26.25 9.67
C ASP A 380 -11.25 -26.09 8.64
N ASP A 381 -11.33 -26.81 7.52
CA ASP A 381 -10.30 -26.85 6.48
C ASP A 381 -10.03 -25.49 5.78
N ARG A 382 -10.70 -24.40 6.21
CA ARG A 382 -10.58 -23.04 5.67
C ARG A 382 -10.01 -22.02 6.68
N GLY A 383 -9.59 -22.44 7.87
CA GLY A 383 -8.99 -21.58 8.89
C GLY A 383 -9.74 -21.58 10.22
N VAL A 384 -9.25 -20.79 11.19
CA VAL A 384 -9.87 -20.68 12.52
C VAL A 384 -10.92 -19.57 12.50
N ARG A 385 -12.20 -19.91 12.65
CA ARG A 385 -13.26 -18.92 12.90
C ARG A 385 -13.68 -18.94 14.36
N LEU A 386 -13.90 -17.76 14.94
CA LEU A 386 -14.24 -17.54 16.35
C LEU A 386 -15.76 -17.76 16.57
N HIS A 387 -16.16 -18.43 17.66
CA HIS A 387 -17.50 -18.28 18.26
C HIS A 387 -17.43 -17.52 19.58
#